data_AF-A0A8T6VEJ9-F1
#
_entry.id   AF-A0A8T6VEJ9-F1
#
_cell.length_a   1.000
_cell.length_b   1.000
_cell.length_c   1.000
_cell.angle_alpha   90.00
_cell.angle_beta   90.00
_cell.angle_gamma   90.00
#
_symmetry.space_group_name_H-M   'P 1'
#
loop_
_entity.id
_entity.type
_entity.pdbx_description
1 polymer ?
#
loop_
_entity_poly.entity_id
_entity_poly.type
_entity_poly.pdbx_seq_one_letter_code
_entity_poly.pdbx_strand_id
1 'polypeptide(L)'
;MISFGDTLNNQVKFGIYIANHGITGNPQDYIKLAKRGEECGWDGFFLWDHVFLPWAPDHDVLDPWIILSAIATQTNKITIGTT
;
A
#
# COMPACT_ATOMS: atom_id res chain seq x y z
N MET A 1 -45.31 7.38 -2.68
CA MET A 1 -44.21 6.40 -2.84
C MET A 1 -42.94 7.08 -2.38
N ILE A 2 -42.40 6.68 -1.22
CA ILE A 2 -41.10 7.15 -0.75
C ILE A 2 -40.08 6.12 -1.25
N SER A 3 -39.18 6.54 -2.14
CA SER A 3 -38.04 5.73 -2.56
C SER A 3 -37.03 5.72 -1.42
N PHE A 4 -36.69 4.53 -0.93
CA PHE A 4 -35.57 4.33 -0.02
C PHE A 4 -34.27 4.50 -0.81
N GLY A 5 -33.79 5.74 -0.91
CA GLY A 5 -32.47 6.05 -1.41
C GLY A 5 -31.39 5.61 -0.42
N ASP A 6 -30.44 4.83 -0.92
CA ASP A 6 -29.09 4.65 -0.42
C ASP A 6 -28.95 4.22 1.05
N THR A 7 -29.14 2.92 1.31
CA THR A 7 -28.34 2.28 2.35
C THR A 7 -26.88 2.47 1.98
N LEU A 8 -26.17 3.33 2.72
CA LEU A 8 -24.71 3.49 2.66
C LEU A 8 -24.09 2.09 2.52
N ASN A 9 -23.52 1.82 1.36
CA ASN A 9 -22.95 0.54 1.02
C ASN A 9 -21.65 0.40 1.84
N ASN A 10 -21.80 0.09 3.13
CA ASN A 10 -20.72 0.04 4.11
C ASN A 10 -20.00 -1.30 3.98
N GLN A 11 -19.51 -1.60 2.77
CA GLN A 11 -18.69 -2.77 2.52
C GLN A 11 -17.36 -2.61 3.26
N VAL A 12 -16.98 -3.67 3.97
CA VAL A 12 -15.67 -3.76 4.63
C VAL A 12 -14.60 -3.68 3.55
N LYS A 13 -13.65 -2.75 3.73
CA LYS A 13 -12.50 -2.58 2.85
C LYS A 13 -11.29 -3.31 3.40
N PHE A 14 -10.49 -3.90 2.52
CA PHE A 14 -9.29 -4.64 2.89
C PHE A 14 -8.05 -4.01 2.26
N GLY A 15 -6.98 -3.89 3.05
CA GLY A 15 -5.72 -3.31 2.63
C GLY A 15 -4.52 -4.20 2.93
N ILE A 16 -3.46 -4.06 2.13
CA ILE A 16 -2.16 -4.67 2.36
C ILE A 16 -1.33 -3.71 3.21
N TYR A 17 -0.81 -4.16 4.34
CA TYR A 17 0.10 -3.39 5.19
C TYR A 17 1.42 -4.12 5.32
N ILE A 18 2.53 -3.47 4.95
CA ILE A 18 3.81 -4.14 4.85
C ILE A 18 4.98 -3.23 5.20
N ALA A 19 6.03 -3.83 5.75
CA ALA A 19 7.26 -3.14 6.04
C ALA A 19 7.93 -2.66 4.76
N ASN A 20 8.47 -1.43 4.78
CA ASN A 20 9.35 -0.87 3.74
C ASN A 20 10.80 -1.43 3.81
N HIS A 21 10.95 -2.55 4.52
CA HIS A 21 12.14 -3.38 4.61
C HIS A 21 11.71 -4.85 4.61
N GLY A 22 12.62 -5.76 4.25
CA GLY A 22 12.44 -7.19 4.51
C GLY A 22 11.63 -8.01 3.49
N ILE A 23 10.89 -7.41 2.55
CA ILE A 23 10.46 -8.15 1.34
C ILE A 23 11.69 -8.39 0.47
N THR A 24 12.29 -7.30 0.01
CA THR A 24 13.55 -7.20 -0.72
C THR A 24 14.11 -5.78 -0.56
N GLY A 25 15.39 -5.56 -0.86
CA GLY A 25 15.96 -4.22 -1.05
C GLY A 25 15.61 -3.59 -2.40
N ASN A 26 14.67 -4.17 -3.17
CA ASN A 26 14.34 -3.72 -4.53
C ASN A 26 12.97 -3.04 -4.57
N PRO A 27 12.90 -1.73 -4.88
CA PRO A 27 11.63 -1.00 -5.01
C PRO A 27 10.65 -1.62 -6.01
N GLN A 28 11.14 -2.32 -7.04
CA GLN A 28 10.29 -2.93 -8.07
C GLN A 28 9.35 -4.00 -7.51
N ASP A 29 9.72 -4.67 -6.42
CA ASP A 29 8.88 -5.73 -5.87
C ASP A 29 7.66 -5.16 -5.14
N TYR A 30 7.82 -4.02 -4.47
CA TYR A 30 6.71 -3.26 -3.89
C TYR A 30 5.74 -2.74 -4.95
N ILE A 31 6.28 -2.20 -6.05
CA ILE A 31 5.48 -1.72 -7.18
C ILE A 31 4.66 -2.87 -7.78
N LYS A 32 5.30 -4.03 -8.03
CA LYS A 32 4.60 -5.22 -8.55
C LYS A 32 3.52 -5.69 -7.60
N LEU A 33 3.79 -5.71 -6.29
CA LEU A 33 2.83 -6.14 -5.29
C LEU A 33 1.62 -5.20 -5.23
N ALA A 34 1.84 -3.89 -5.23
CA ALA A 34 0.75 -2.90 -5.23
C ALA A 34 -0.12 -2.99 -6.49
N LYS A 35 0.49 -3.12 -7.68
CA LYS A 35 -0.23 -3.37 -8.93
C LYS A 35 -1.07 -4.63 -8.86
N ARG A 36 -0.48 -5.72 -8.36
CA ARG A 36 -1.19 -6.99 -8.23
C ARG A 36 -2.32 -6.91 -7.21
N GLY A 37 -2.12 -6.17 -6.12
CA GLY A 37 -3.16 -5.87 -5.14
C GLY A 37 -4.35 -5.16 -5.79
N GLU A 38 -4.10 -4.11 -6.57
CA GLU A 38 -5.13 -3.38 -7.31
C GLU A 38 -5.90 -4.30 -8.28
N GLU A 39 -5.18 -5.10 -9.08
CA GLU A 39 -5.78 -6.05 -10.03
C GLU A 39 -6.67 -7.10 -9.34
N CYS A 40 -6.34 -7.48 -8.10
CA CYS A 40 -7.10 -8.42 -7.30
C CYS A 40 -8.24 -7.76 -6.49
N GLY A 41 -8.41 -6.44 -6.57
CA GLY A 41 -9.48 -5.72 -5.90
C GLY A 41 -9.19 -5.33 -4.45
N TRP A 42 -7.92 -5.25 -4.04
CA TRP A 42 -7.56 -4.67 -2.74
C TRP A 42 -7.85 -3.16 -2.73
N ASP A 43 -8.38 -2.67 -1.62
CA ASP A 43 -8.78 -1.26 -1.47
C ASP A 43 -7.61 -0.34 -1.13
N GLY A 44 -6.56 -0.89 -0.50
CA GLY A 44 -5.42 -0.08 -0.07
C GLY A 44 -4.08 -0.83 0.01
N PHE A 45 -2.99 -0.07 -0.08
CA PHE A 45 -1.61 -0.53 0.08
C PHE A 45 -0.83 0.47 0.95
N PHE A 46 -0.31 -0.01 2.07
CA PHE A 46 0.27 0.83 3.11
C PHE A 46 1.68 0.35 3.50
N LEU A 47 2.61 1.29 3.58
CA LEU A 47 4.00 1.05 4.03
C LEU A 47 4.21 1.50 5.47
N TRP A 48 5.28 0.97 6.09
CA TRP A 48 5.82 1.54 7.33
C TRP A 48 6.64 2.80 7.01
N ASP A 49 6.53 3.85 7.82
CA ASP A 49 7.39 5.03 7.72
C ASP A 49 8.65 4.90 8.58
N HIS A 50 9.51 3.96 8.21
CA HIS A 50 10.78 3.74 8.91
C HIS A 50 11.96 4.13 8.04
N VAL A 51 12.91 4.86 8.63
CA VAL A 51 14.20 5.21 7.99
C VAL A 51 15.39 4.49 8.64
N PHE A 52 15.17 3.85 9.80
CA PHE A 52 16.19 3.14 10.56
C PHE A 52 15.60 1.99 11.36
N LEU A 53 16.32 0.87 11.45
CA LEU A 53 15.93 -0.32 12.20
C LEU A 53 17.01 -0.66 13.22
N PRO A 54 16.86 -0.28 14.50
CA PRO A 54 17.87 -0.53 15.55
C PRO A 54 18.23 -2.01 15.73
N TRP A 55 17.28 -2.90 15.44
CA TRP A 55 17.44 -4.35 15.56
C TRP A 55 18.00 -5.02 14.30
N ALA A 56 18.18 -4.27 13.21
CA ALA A 56 18.67 -4.77 11.93
C ALA A 56 19.43 -3.65 11.16
N PRO A 57 20.59 -3.21 11.68
CA PRO A 57 21.29 -2.04 11.16
C PRO A 57 21.84 -2.23 9.73
N ASP A 58 22.07 -3.47 9.31
CA ASP A 58 22.60 -3.81 7.98
C ASP A 58 21.49 -4.08 6.94
N HIS A 59 20.21 -3.93 7.31
CA HIS A 59 19.11 -4.10 6.37
C HIS A 59 18.88 -2.84 5.54
N ASP A 60 18.68 -3.03 4.24
CA ASP A 60 18.17 -1.97 3.38
C ASP A 60 16.77 -1.55 3.84
N VAL A 61 16.63 -0.25 4.11
CA VAL A 61 15.35 0.38 4.42
C VAL A 61 15.03 1.34 3.28
N LEU A 62 13.96 1.04 2.54
CA LEU A 62 13.58 1.84 1.40
C LEU A 62 12.75 3.04 1.83
N ASP A 63 13.02 4.21 1.27
CA ASP A 63 12.21 5.40 1.55
C ASP A 63 10.75 5.18 1.10
N PRO A 64 9.77 5.23 2.03
CA PRO A 64 8.39 4.90 1.74
C PRO A 64 7.74 5.92 0.81
N TRP A 65 8.12 7.21 0.89
CA TRP A 65 7.57 8.26 0.03
C TRP A 65 8.00 8.10 -1.42
N ILE A 66 9.25 7.69 -1.66
CA ILE A 66 9.74 7.35 -2.99
C ILE A 66 9.04 6.11 -3.55
N ILE A 67 8.88 5.05 -2.75
CA ILE A 67 8.15 3.86 -3.19
C ILE A 67 6.69 4.20 -3.51
N LEU A 68 6.00 4.93 -2.62
CA LEU A 68 4.60 5.32 -2.82
C LEU A 68 4.43 6.20 -4.05
N SER A 69 5.37 7.11 -4.31
CA SER A 69 5.37 7.90 -5.54
C SER A 69 5.48 7.02 -6.79
N ALA A 70 6.36 6.01 -6.77
CA ALA A 70 6.48 5.07 -7.88
C ALA A 70 5.22 4.20 -8.04
N ILE A 71 4.61 3.74 -6.95
CA ILE A 71 3.33 3.02 -6.98
C ILE A 71 2.25 3.91 -7.60
N ALA A 72 2.15 5.17 -7.18
CA ALA A 72 1.16 6.12 -7.69
C ALA A 72 1.21 6.28 -9.23
N THR A 73 2.41 6.19 -9.83
CA THR A 73 2.56 6.24 -11.30
C THR A 73 2.11 4.98 -12.03
N GLN A 74 1.88 3.88 -11.30
CA GLN A 74 1.68 2.54 -11.84
C GLN A 74 0.32 1.91 -11.49
N THR A 75 -0.48 2.59 -10.66
CA THR A 75 -1.81 2.17 -10.19
C THR A 75 -2.81 3.33 -10.33
N ASN A 76 -4.11 3.04 -10.43
CA ASN A 76 -5.13 4.06 -10.78
C ASN A 76 -6.28 4.20 -9.77
N LYS A 77 -6.46 3.26 -8.86
CA LYS A 77 -7.65 3.11 -8.00
C LYS A 77 -7.32 2.76 -6.55
N ILE A 78 -6.30 1.95 -6.31
CA ILE A 78 -5.92 1.52 -4.96
C ILE A 78 -5.49 2.73 -4.14
N THR A 79 -5.96 2.81 -2.90
CA THR A 79 -5.51 3.87 -1.97
C THR A 79 -4.10 3.53 -1.49
N ILE A 80 -3.20 4.51 -1.49
CA ILE A 80 -1.82 4.30 -1.02
C ILE A 80 -1.50 5.20 0.16
N GLY A 81 -0.64 4.75 1.07
CA GLY A 81 -0.24 5.56 2.23
C GLY A 81 0.87 4.95 3.08
N THR A 82 1.22 5.63 4.17
CA THR A 82 2.20 5.18 5.16
C THR A 82 1.73 5.51 6.57
N THR A 83 2.31 4.86 7.57
CA THR A 83 2.07 5.08 9.01
C THR A 83 3.33 5.47 9.76
#